data_AF-A0AAU9XTE2-F1
#
_entry.id   AF-A0AAU9XTE2-F1
#
_cell.length_a   1.000
_cell.length_b   1.000
_cell.length_c   1.000
_cell.angle_alpha   90.00
_cell.angle_beta   90.00
_cell.angle_gamma   90.00
#
_symmetry.space_group_name_H-M   'P 1'
#
loop_
_entity.id
_entity.type
_entity.pdbx_description
1 polymer ?
#
loop_
_entity_poly.entity_id
_entity_poly.type
_entity_poly.pdbx_seq_one_letter_code
_entity_poly.pdbx_strand_id
1 'polypeptide(L)'
;IKESLFDLGCLLPSLVIIFILAFVKQRVKSELQNYSGYPGLLIPFDFLSDFGNRFTFAVIFGATSSTCLNMFLQPKNGIFQMPDPAGWVQVFQNIVAVLVYRILFYPFFACLTTDNRLVGSLLGFLYVTIR
;
A
#
# COMPACT_ATOMS: atom_id res chain seq x y z
N ILE A 1 -13.38 -1.57 16.95
CA ILE A 1 -12.52 -2.64 17.49
C ILE A 1 -12.37 -3.82 16.53
N LYS A 2 -13.45 -4.48 16.05
CA LYS A 2 -13.32 -5.58 15.06
C LYS A 2 -12.74 -5.12 13.71
N GLU A 3 -13.25 -4.02 13.16
CA GLU A 3 -12.76 -3.43 11.89
C GLU A 3 -11.27 -3.04 11.96
N SER A 4 -10.85 -2.39 13.05
CA SER A 4 -9.45 -1.98 13.25
C SER A 4 -8.49 -3.16 13.40
N LEU A 5 -8.95 -4.27 13.99
CA LEU A 5 -8.18 -5.50 14.13
C LEU A 5 -8.05 -6.23 12.78
N PHE A 6 -9.08 -6.13 11.95
CA PHE A 6 -9.07 -6.65 10.58
C PHE A 6 -8.10 -5.85 9.68
N ASP A 7 -8.14 -4.52 9.75
CA ASP A 7 -7.17 -3.65 9.05
C ASP A 7 -5.72 -3.91 9.51
N LEU A 8 -5.51 -4.10 10.82
CA LEU A 8 -4.18 -4.44 11.36
C LEU A 8 -3.74 -5.86 10.94
N GLY A 9 -4.67 -6.80 10.84
CA GLY A 9 -4.43 -8.14 10.31
C GLY A 9 -4.02 -8.12 8.83
N CYS A 10 -4.63 -7.25 8.02
CA CYS A 10 -4.28 -7.02 6.62
C CYS A 10 -2.92 -6.33 6.43
N LEU A 11 -2.35 -5.75 7.49
CA LEU A 11 -1.03 -5.12 7.45
C LEU A 11 0.08 -6.16 7.21
N LEU A 12 -0.06 -7.36 7.77
CA LEU A 12 0.90 -8.45 7.58
C LEU A 12 0.99 -8.94 6.12
N PRO A 13 -0.11 -9.31 5.43
CA PRO A 13 -0.03 -9.68 4.01
C PRO A 13 0.42 -8.51 3.14
N SER A 14 0.08 -7.27 3.49
CA SER A 14 0.56 -6.09 2.75
C SER A 14 2.09 -6.00 2.77
N LEU A 15 2.71 -6.17 3.95
CA LEU A 15 4.17 -6.16 4.10
C LEU A 15 4.81 -7.36 3.40
N VAL A 16 4.20 -8.54 3.48
CA VAL A 16 4.70 -9.75 2.79
C VAL A 16 4.72 -9.52 1.28
N ILE A 17 3.67 -8.94 0.69
CA ILE A 17 3.61 -8.64 -0.75
C ILE A 17 4.67 -7.62 -1.15
N ILE A 18 4.84 -6.54 -0.36
CA ILE A 18 5.87 -5.53 -0.61
C ILE A 18 7.26 -6.16 -0.59
N PHE A 19 7.51 -7.04 0.39
CA PHE A 19 8.77 -7.75 0.52
C PHE A 19 9.00 -8.66 -0.70
N ILE A 20 8.04 -9.52 -1.04
CA ILE A 20 8.11 -10.41 -2.22
C ILE A 20 8.41 -9.61 -3.49
N LEU A 21 7.68 -8.51 -3.73
CA LEU A 21 7.88 -7.67 -4.90
C LEU A 21 9.26 -6.98 -4.91
N ALA A 22 9.77 -6.57 -3.74
CA ALA A 22 11.13 -6.03 -3.62
C ALA A 22 12.19 -7.06 -4.04
N PHE A 23 12.04 -8.33 -3.64
CA PHE A 23 12.92 -9.42 -4.10
C PHE A 23 12.75 -9.72 -5.58
N VAL A 24 11.53 -9.75 -6.11
CA VAL A 24 11.26 -10.03 -7.53
C VAL A 24 11.91 -8.96 -8.43
N LYS A 25 11.81 -7.66 -8.07
CA LYS A 25 12.47 -6.59 -8.80
C LYS A 25 14.00 -6.71 -8.74
N GLN A 26 14.54 -7.07 -7.57
CA GLN A 26 15.98 -7.30 -7.42
C GLN A 26 16.46 -8.43 -8.34
N ARG A 27 15.66 -9.51 -8.53
CA ARG A 27 15.99 -10.62 -9.43
C ARG A 27 16.02 -10.21 -10.90
N VAL A 28 15.07 -9.40 -11.38
CA VAL A 28 15.03 -8.97 -12.79
C VAL A 28 16.20 -8.04 -13.14
N LYS A 29 16.62 -7.19 -12.19
CA LYS A 29 17.79 -6.31 -12.39
C LYS A 29 19.14 -7.03 -12.22
N SER A 30 19.13 -8.24 -11.66
CA SER A 30 20.35 -9.00 -11.35
C SER A 30 21.04 -9.58 -12.58
N GLU A 31 20.38 -9.64 -13.74
CA GLU A 31 20.98 -10.08 -15.00
C GLU A 31 21.86 -9.01 -15.66
N LEU A 32 21.82 -7.73 -15.22
CA LEU A 32 22.55 -6.66 -15.92
C LEU A 32 23.50 -5.80 -15.08
N GLN A 33 23.60 -5.97 -13.75
CA GLN A 33 24.50 -5.10 -12.98
C GLN A 33 25.12 -5.76 -11.75
N ASN A 34 26.35 -6.19 -11.96
CA ASN A 34 27.28 -6.79 -11.00
C ASN A 34 27.90 -5.76 -10.02
N TYR A 35 27.11 -4.83 -9.47
CA TYR A 35 27.59 -3.89 -8.45
C TYR A 35 26.51 -3.64 -7.40
N SER A 36 26.68 -4.28 -6.24
CA SER A 36 26.22 -3.88 -4.89
C SER A 36 25.02 -2.91 -4.81
N GLY A 37 23.90 -3.28 -5.43
CA GLY A 37 22.66 -2.52 -5.35
C GLY A 37 21.85 -2.94 -4.13
N TYR A 38 21.67 -2.03 -3.18
CA TYR A 38 20.72 -2.20 -2.08
C TYR A 38 19.33 -2.54 -2.64
N PRO A 39 18.54 -3.43 -2.01
CA PRO A 39 17.17 -3.71 -2.41
C PRO A 39 16.37 -2.40 -2.38
N GLY A 40 16.16 -1.83 -3.56
CA GLY A 40 15.45 -0.58 -3.72
C GLY A 40 13.95 -0.83 -3.58
N LEU A 41 13.32 -0.20 -2.61
CA LEU A 41 11.87 -0.18 -2.48
C LEU A 41 11.24 0.24 -3.83
N LEU A 42 10.23 -0.49 -4.29
CA LEU A 42 9.57 -0.24 -5.56
C LEU A 42 8.98 1.16 -5.58
N ILE A 43 9.56 2.07 -6.36
CA ILE A 43 8.96 3.40 -6.59
C ILE A 43 7.55 3.15 -7.14
N PRO A 44 6.49 3.58 -6.42
CA PRO A 44 5.12 3.15 -6.68
C PRO A 44 4.54 3.77 -7.96
N PHE A 45 5.24 4.73 -8.57
CA PHE A 45 4.81 5.35 -9.81
C PHE A 45 5.97 6.08 -10.50
N ASP A 46 6.13 5.89 -11.80
CA ASP A 46 6.96 6.73 -12.64
C ASP A 46 6.03 7.66 -13.43
N PHE A 47 6.11 8.97 -13.16
CA PHE A 47 5.26 9.97 -13.81
C PHE A 47 5.66 10.25 -15.26
N LEU A 48 6.86 9.80 -15.68
CA LEU A 48 7.53 10.22 -16.91
C LEU A 48 7.55 9.14 -18.01
N SER A 49 7.22 7.88 -17.70
CA SER A 49 7.17 6.80 -18.70
C SER A 49 5.78 6.62 -19.31
N ASP A 50 5.76 6.04 -20.52
CA ASP A 50 4.53 5.86 -21.32
C ASP A 50 3.55 4.91 -20.60
N PHE A 51 2.43 5.47 -20.13
CA PHE A 51 1.46 4.75 -19.30
C PHE A 51 0.67 3.74 -20.11
N GLY A 52 1.16 2.50 -20.17
CA GLY A 52 0.44 1.40 -20.80
C GLY A 52 -0.94 1.10 -20.19
N ASN A 53 -1.24 1.58 -18.96
CA ASN A 53 -2.54 1.35 -18.30
C ASN A 53 -3.00 2.48 -17.35
N ARG A 54 -3.07 3.71 -17.87
CA ARG A 54 -3.50 4.93 -17.14
C ARG A 54 -4.83 4.82 -16.39
N PHE A 55 -5.78 4.04 -16.90
CA PHE A 55 -7.09 3.86 -16.27
C PHE A 55 -7.00 3.07 -14.97
N THR A 56 -6.14 2.06 -14.89
CA THR A 56 -5.97 1.25 -13.67
C THR A 56 -5.43 2.09 -12.52
N PHE A 57 -4.49 3.00 -12.81
CA PHE A 57 -4.00 3.95 -11.81
C PHE A 57 -5.09 4.91 -11.34
N ALA A 58 -5.91 5.44 -12.25
CA ALA A 58 -7.03 6.30 -11.90
C ALA A 58 -8.04 5.57 -10.99
N VAL A 59 -8.33 4.30 -11.26
CA VAL A 59 -9.22 3.47 -10.43
C VAL A 59 -8.65 3.27 -9.02
N ILE A 60 -7.37 2.89 -8.90
CA ILE A 60 -6.76 2.67 -7.58
C ILE A 60 -6.66 3.97 -6.79
N PHE A 61 -6.32 5.08 -7.45
CA PHE A 61 -6.31 6.40 -6.81
C PHE A 61 -7.71 6.80 -6.34
N GLY A 62 -8.75 6.58 -7.16
CA GLY A 62 -10.14 6.82 -6.79
C GLY A 62 -10.57 5.99 -5.58
N ALA A 63 -10.31 4.69 -5.59
CA ALA A 63 -10.64 3.79 -4.47
C ALA A 63 -9.87 4.15 -3.18
N THR A 64 -8.61 4.56 -3.30
CA THR A 64 -7.82 5.02 -2.14
C THR A 64 -8.38 6.33 -1.60
N SER A 65 -8.68 7.29 -2.49
CA SER A 65 -9.25 8.59 -2.13
C SER A 65 -10.62 8.46 -1.46
N SER A 66 -11.51 7.60 -1.96
CA SER A 66 -12.81 7.36 -1.34
C SER A 66 -12.67 6.79 0.08
N THR A 67 -11.69 5.91 0.29
CA THR A 67 -11.42 5.31 1.60
C THR A 67 -10.87 6.36 2.58
N CYS A 68 -9.96 7.23 2.13
CA CYS A 68 -9.46 8.36 2.92
C CYS A 68 -10.56 9.38 3.26
N LEU A 69 -11.43 9.70 2.29
CA LEU A 69 -12.58 10.59 2.52
C LEU A 69 -13.52 10.01 3.56
N ASN A 70 -13.80 8.70 3.50
CA ASN A 70 -14.65 8.04 4.48
C ASN A 70 -14.06 8.12 5.90
N MET A 71 -12.74 7.95 6.05
CA MET A 71 -12.07 8.13 7.35
C MET A 71 -12.16 9.55 7.88
N PHE A 72 -12.05 10.54 7.00
CA PHE A 72 -12.15 11.94 7.37
C PHE A 72 -13.57 12.32 7.79
N LEU A 73 -14.59 11.81 7.08
CA LEU A 73 -16.00 12.09 7.37
C LEU A 73 -16.52 11.30 8.59
N GLN A 74 -15.97 10.12 8.87
CA GLN A 74 -16.36 9.27 9.99
C GLN A 74 -15.19 9.02 10.95
N PRO A 75 -14.76 10.03 11.74
CA PRO A 75 -13.59 9.92 12.62
C PRO A 75 -13.78 8.95 13.80
N LYS A 76 -14.98 8.37 14.00
CA LYS A 76 -15.31 7.41 15.07
C LYS A 76 -14.85 5.97 14.80
N ASN A 77 -14.28 5.70 13.62
CA ASN A 77 -13.83 4.37 13.21
C ASN A 77 -12.30 4.26 13.07
N GLY A 78 -11.55 5.18 13.68
CA GLY A 78 -10.09 5.17 13.60
C GLY A 78 -9.47 3.93 14.27
N ILE A 79 -8.38 3.41 13.68
CA ILE A 79 -7.65 2.21 14.15
C ILE A 79 -7.21 2.35 15.63
N PHE A 80 -6.85 3.57 16.05
CA PHE A 80 -6.36 3.89 17.39
C PHE A 80 -7.22 4.97 18.03
N GLN A 81 -8.47 4.65 18.35
CA GLN A 81 -9.33 5.56 19.11
C GLN A 81 -9.39 5.11 20.57
N MET A 82 -8.63 5.80 21.43
CA MET A 82 -8.76 5.65 22.88
C MET A 82 -9.94 6.49 23.38
N PRO A 83 -10.71 6.01 24.38
CA PRO A 83 -11.64 6.87 25.10
C PRO A 83 -10.80 7.86 25.93
N ASP A 84 -10.99 9.15 25.67
CA ASP A 84 -10.37 10.31 26.35
C ASP A 84 -8.85 10.55 26.18
N PRO A 85 -8.33 10.78 24.95
CA PRO A 85 -6.99 11.34 24.75
C PRO A 85 -7.03 12.87 24.89
N ALA A 86 -6.03 13.46 25.55
CA ALA A 86 -5.75 14.89 25.43
C ALA A 86 -5.68 15.30 23.94
N GLY A 87 -6.24 16.44 23.53
CA GLY A 87 -6.46 16.79 22.11
C GLY A 87 -5.22 16.67 21.20
N TRP A 88 -4.02 16.83 21.75
CA TRP A 88 -2.75 16.61 21.03
C TRP A 88 -2.52 15.14 20.62
N VAL A 89 -2.89 14.18 21.47
CA VAL A 89 -2.73 12.74 21.22
C VAL A 89 -3.62 12.29 20.06
N GLN A 90 -4.80 12.89 19.92
CA GLN A 90 -5.71 12.61 18.80
C GLN A 90 -5.09 12.96 17.44
N VAL A 91 -4.30 14.04 17.37
CA VAL A 91 -3.60 14.44 16.14
C VAL A 91 -2.54 13.40 15.76
N PHE A 92 -1.74 12.95 16.72
CA PHE A 92 -0.73 11.90 16.48
C PHE A 92 -1.37 10.58 16.07
N GLN A 93 -2.48 10.18 16.70
CA GLN A 93 -3.23 8.98 16.32
C GLN A 93 -3.72 9.06 14.88
N ASN A 94 -4.21 10.22 14.44
CA ASN A 94 -4.67 10.41 13.08
C ASN A 94 -3.51 10.35 12.06
N ILE A 95 -2.36 10.96 12.37
CA ILE A 95 -1.16 10.88 11.53
C ILE A 95 -0.70 9.42 11.36
N VAL A 96 -0.65 8.67 12.46
CA VAL A 96 -0.26 7.25 12.45
C VAL A 96 -1.27 6.42 11.65
N ALA A 97 -2.58 6.67 11.81
CA ALA A 97 -3.61 5.98 11.04
C ALA A 97 -3.43 6.21 9.54
N VAL A 98 -3.20 7.46 9.10
CA VAL A 98 -2.95 7.77 7.68
C VAL A 98 -1.68 7.07 7.16
N LEU A 99 -0.62 6.99 7.98
CA LEU A 99 0.60 6.25 7.62
C LEU A 99 0.33 4.75 7.47
N VAL A 100 -0.44 4.14 8.37
CA VAL A 100 -0.83 2.73 8.29
C VAL A 100 -1.65 2.47 7.02
N TYR A 101 -2.64 3.32 6.72
CA TYR A 101 -3.41 3.20 5.49
C TYR A 101 -2.53 3.37 4.25
N ARG A 102 -1.56 4.29 4.26
CA ARG A 102 -0.61 4.43 3.16
C ARG A 102 0.15 3.12 2.91
N ILE A 103 0.58 2.43 3.96
CA ILE A 103 1.27 1.12 3.86
C ILE A 103 0.29 0.05 3.33
N LEU A 104 -0.96 0.04 3.80
CA LEU A 104 -1.99 -0.89 3.34
C LEU A 104 -2.34 -0.71 1.85
N PHE A 105 -2.34 0.53 1.35
CA PHE A 105 -2.63 0.81 -0.06
C PHE A 105 -1.40 0.71 -0.97
N TYR A 106 -0.19 0.76 -0.41
CA TYR A 106 1.06 0.63 -1.14
C TYR A 106 1.18 -0.60 -2.07
N PRO A 107 0.85 -1.84 -1.65
CA PRO A 107 1.00 -3.02 -2.50
C PRO A 107 0.17 -2.93 -3.78
N PHE A 108 -0.99 -2.25 -3.77
CA PHE A 108 -1.79 -2.04 -4.98
C PHE A 108 -1.02 -1.27 -6.05
N PHE A 109 -0.33 -0.20 -5.68
CA PHE A 109 0.51 0.56 -6.60
C PHE A 109 1.75 -0.21 -7.02
N ALA A 110 2.40 -0.92 -6.08
CA ALA A 110 3.58 -1.74 -6.37
C ALA A 110 3.29 -2.91 -7.33
N CYS A 111 2.10 -3.52 -7.24
CA CYS A 111 1.65 -4.56 -8.17
C CYS A 111 1.44 -4.04 -9.60
N LEU A 112 1.12 -2.75 -9.78
CA LEU A 112 0.97 -2.14 -11.11
C LEU A 112 2.30 -1.76 -11.76
N THR A 113 3.31 -1.41 -10.96
CA THR A 113 4.62 -0.95 -11.47
C THR A 113 5.62 -2.07 -11.71
N THR A 114 5.26 -3.32 -11.43
CA THR A 114 6.14 -4.47 -11.71
C THR A 114 6.13 -4.82 -13.20
N ASP A 115 7.31 -5.09 -13.77
CA ASP A 115 7.45 -5.51 -15.17
C ASP A 115 6.77 -6.87 -15.43
N ASN A 116 6.75 -7.74 -14.41
CA ASN A 116 6.13 -9.06 -14.46
C ASN A 116 4.63 -8.98 -14.22
N ARG A 117 3.86 -8.62 -15.26
CA ARG A 117 2.39 -8.45 -15.20
C ARG A 117 1.64 -9.62 -14.55
N LEU A 118 2.09 -10.86 -14.75
CA LEU A 118 1.48 -12.05 -14.13
C LEU A 118 1.63 -12.07 -12.61
N VAL A 119 2.84 -11.78 -12.10
CA VAL A 119 3.14 -11.79 -10.66
C VAL A 119 2.41 -10.65 -9.96
N GLY A 120 2.42 -9.45 -10.56
CA GLY A 120 1.67 -8.30 -10.05
C GLY A 120 0.17 -8.54 -10.01
N SER A 121 -0.40 -9.14 -11.05
CA SER A 121 -1.84 -9.46 -11.09
C SER A 121 -2.23 -10.52 -10.06
N LEU A 122 -1.41 -11.57 -9.89
CA LEU A 122 -1.71 -12.67 -8.95
C LEU A 122 -1.65 -12.17 -7.49
N LEU A 123 -0.60 -11.41 -7.15
CA LEU A 123 -0.43 -10.83 -5.82
C LEU A 123 -1.50 -9.78 -5.52
N GLY A 124 -1.84 -8.94 -6.51
CA GLY A 124 -2.93 -7.98 -6.39
C GLY A 124 -4.28 -8.65 -6.14
N PHE A 125 -4.61 -9.69 -6.92
CA PHE A 125 -5.86 -10.44 -6.74
C PHE A 125 -5.94 -11.14 -5.39
N LEU A 126 -4.83 -11.76 -4.95
CA LEU A 126 -4.74 -12.42 -3.65
C LEU A 126 -4.93 -11.41 -2.50
N TYR A 127 -4.38 -10.21 -2.63
CA TYR A 127 -4.56 -9.15 -1.64
C TYR A 127 -6.00 -8.62 -1.58
N VAL A 128 -6.65 -8.41 -2.74
CA VAL A 128 -8.08 -8.04 -2.78
C VAL A 128 -8.95 -9.14 -2.18
N THR A 129 -8.61 -10.41 -2.38
CA THR A 129 -9.43 -11.52 -1.86
C THR A 129 -9.34 -11.63 -0.33
N ILE A 130 -8.21 -11.22 0.25
CA ILE A 130 -7.99 -11.25 1.70
C ILE A 130 -8.68 -10.07 2.40
N ARG A 131 -8.87 -8.95 1.70
CA ARG A 131 -9.39 -7.68 2.24
C ARG A 131 -10.87 -7.48 1.93
#